data_AF-C4XXB2-F1
#
_entry.id   AF-C4XXB2-F1
#
_cell.length_a   1.000
_cell.length_b   1.000
_cell.length_c   1.000
_cell.angle_alpha   90.00
_cell.angle_beta   90.00
_cell.angle_gamma   90.00
#
_symmetry.space_group_name_H-M   'P 1'
#
loop_
_entity.id
_entity.type
_entity.pdbx_description
1 polymer ?
#
loop_
_entity_poly.entity_id
_entity_poly.type
_entity_poly.pdbx_seq_one_letter_code
_entity_poly.pdbx_strand_id
1 'polypeptide(L)'
;MSHNGIGLQTPRGSGTSGYVQKSLSTKRQEGFRAKREREAEEEERRKTRARQAEARKGADSAIVEHNRKRWIEVQVSELRDKLEDQDEDEDKIESAVRALREKLTKEGTKGMDRGEEKGEDVEKKEQDKDKDKEVDQKDKEDNQKDKEDNQKDEQQKDKEDNQKDEQQKDKSDKSRTEQDPLSSKQDNSKAYSYVPRYKDR
;
A
#
# COMPACT_ATOMS: atom_id res chain seq x y z
N MET A 1 -34.81 14.98 26.93
CA MET A 1 -34.18 15.83 25.89
C MET A 1 -32.89 15.15 25.47
N SER A 2 -32.71 14.92 24.17
CA SER A 2 -31.48 14.36 23.60
C SER A 2 -30.32 15.37 23.73
N HIS A 3 -29.12 14.90 24.06
CA HIS A 3 -27.95 15.76 24.22
C HIS A 3 -27.26 15.96 22.86
N ASN A 4 -26.99 17.21 22.47
CA ASN A 4 -26.39 17.59 21.18
C ASN A 4 -27.13 16.99 19.95
N GLY A 5 -28.45 16.78 20.06
CA GLY A 5 -29.25 16.17 18.99
C GLY A 5 -29.03 14.67 18.79
N ILE A 6 -28.29 14.01 19.69
CA ILE A 6 -27.95 12.58 19.59
C ILE A 6 -28.69 11.81 20.70
N GLY A 7 -29.22 10.63 20.36
CA GLY A 7 -29.90 9.73 21.31
C GLY A 7 -31.43 9.81 21.27
N LEU A 8 -32.07 9.16 22.24
CA LEU A 8 -33.53 9.08 22.34
C LEU A 8 -34.11 10.37 22.96
N GLN A 9 -35.25 10.83 22.43
CA GLN A 9 -35.98 11.98 22.98
C GLN A 9 -36.50 11.69 24.41
N THR A 10 -37.01 10.47 24.60
CA THR A 10 -37.40 9.91 25.90
C THR A 10 -37.01 8.43 25.97
N PRO A 11 -36.47 7.92 27.09
CA PRO A 11 -36.17 6.50 27.24
C PRO A 11 -37.44 5.64 27.41
N ARG A 12 -38.56 6.26 27.83
CA ARG A 12 -39.86 5.59 28.00
C ARG A 12 -40.36 5.03 26.66
N GLY A 13 -40.76 3.76 26.66
CA GLY A 13 -41.23 3.06 25.45
C GLY A 13 -40.12 2.43 24.60
N SER A 14 -38.84 2.73 24.86
CA SER A 14 -37.71 2.14 24.12
C SER A 14 -37.24 0.79 24.66
N GLY A 15 -37.68 0.41 25.87
CA GLY A 15 -37.22 -0.82 26.54
C GLY A 15 -35.76 -0.78 27.01
N THR A 16 -35.07 0.36 26.94
CA THR A 16 -33.67 0.54 27.36
C THR A 16 -33.52 1.66 28.39
N SER A 17 -32.32 1.77 28.99
CA SER A 17 -32.00 2.86 29.94
C SER A 17 -31.84 4.24 29.29
N GLY A 18 -31.74 4.31 27.96
CA GLY A 18 -31.43 5.55 27.23
C GLY A 18 -29.98 6.02 27.35
N TYR A 19 -29.06 5.15 27.78
CA TYR A 19 -27.63 5.46 27.84
C TYR A 19 -27.03 5.57 26.43
N VAL A 20 -26.34 6.67 26.15
CA VAL A 20 -25.72 6.97 24.85
C VAL A 20 -24.21 7.10 25.04
N GLN A 21 -23.44 6.26 24.36
CA GLN A 21 -21.98 6.31 24.37
C GLN A 21 -21.45 6.90 23.06
N LYS A 22 -20.34 7.65 23.14
CA LYS A 22 -19.60 8.07 21.95
C LYS A 22 -18.83 6.88 21.36
N SER A 23 -18.96 6.67 20.05
CA SER A 23 -18.12 5.70 19.34
C SER A 23 -16.66 6.15 19.34
N LEU A 24 -15.74 5.23 19.69
CA LEU A 24 -14.29 5.45 19.66
C LEU A 24 -13.67 5.20 18.28
N SER A 25 -14.34 4.43 17.42
CA SER A 25 -13.87 4.10 16.07
C SER A 25 -14.18 5.18 15.02
N THR A 26 -15.00 6.17 15.37
CA THR A 26 -15.31 7.27 14.45
C THR A 26 -14.07 8.12 14.24
N LYS A 27 -13.52 8.09 13.01
CA LYS A 27 -12.42 8.95 12.60
C LYS A 27 -12.78 10.39 12.92
N ARG A 28 -11.93 11.07 13.71
CA ARG A 28 -12.08 12.49 13.95
C ARG A 28 -11.97 13.17 12.60
N GLN A 29 -13.00 13.89 12.18
CA GLN A 29 -12.83 14.80 11.05
C GLN A 29 -11.75 15.80 11.46
N GLU A 30 -10.65 15.79 10.72
CA GLU A 30 -9.56 16.73 10.93
C GLU A 30 -10.14 18.14 10.89
N GLY A 31 -9.72 18.97 11.85
CA GLY A 31 -10.10 20.37 11.85
C GLY A 31 -9.60 21.03 10.57
N PHE A 32 -10.31 22.06 10.10
CA PHE A 32 -10.00 22.79 8.87
C PHE A 32 -8.53 23.25 8.75
N ARG A 33 -7.87 23.54 9.88
CA ARG A 33 -6.44 23.89 9.93
C ARG A 33 -5.52 22.71 9.60
N ALA A 34 -5.76 21.53 10.19
CA ALA A 34 -4.98 20.33 9.93
C ALA A 34 -5.13 19.84 8.49
N LYS A 35 -6.34 19.93 7.93
CA LYS A 35 -6.58 19.62 6.51
C LYS A 35 -5.76 20.51 5.57
N ARG A 36 -5.72 21.83 5.86
CA ARG A 36 -4.97 22.80 5.05
C ARG A 36 -3.45 22.58 5.13
N GLU A 37 -2.94 22.23 6.31
CA GLU A 37 -1.52 21.93 6.51
C GLU A 37 -1.10 20.69 5.70
N ARG A 38 -1.90 19.63 5.76
CA ARG A 38 -1.69 18.43 4.95
C ARG A 38 -1.76 18.70 3.44
N GLU A 39 -2.72 19.50 2.99
CA GLU A 39 -2.82 19.89 1.57
C GLU A 39 -1.59 20.68 1.11
N ALA A 40 -1.04 21.57 1.95
CA ALA A 40 0.17 22.32 1.64
C ALA A 40 1.41 21.42 1.56
N GLU A 41 1.55 20.46 2.48
CA GLU A 41 2.63 19.48 2.45
C GLU A 41 2.55 18.59 1.20
N GLU A 42 1.36 18.14 0.84
CA GLU A 42 1.14 17.33 -0.37
C GLU A 42 1.44 18.14 -1.64
N GLU A 43 1.11 19.43 -1.67
CA GLU A 43 1.43 20.33 -2.77
C GLU A 43 2.94 20.52 -2.92
N GLU A 44 3.67 20.71 -1.82
CA GLU A 44 5.14 20.79 -1.83
C GLU A 44 5.76 19.48 -2.32
N ARG A 45 5.30 18.33 -1.84
CA ARG A 45 5.76 17.01 -2.32
C ARG A 45 5.48 16.81 -3.82
N ARG A 46 4.35 17.33 -4.31
CA ARG A 46 4.04 17.28 -5.74
C ARG A 46 4.98 18.18 -6.56
N LYS A 47 5.28 19.39 -6.07
CA LYS A 47 6.21 20.33 -6.72
C LYS A 47 7.63 19.77 -6.78
N THR A 48 8.13 19.19 -5.69
CA THR A 48 9.47 18.59 -5.66
C THR A 48 9.56 17.44 -6.68
N ARG A 49 8.57 16.56 -6.72
CA ARG A 49 8.51 15.46 -7.70
C ARG A 49 8.43 15.97 -9.15
N ALA A 50 7.67 17.04 -9.40
CA ALA A 50 7.59 17.65 -10.72
C ALA A 50 8.94 18.23 -11.15
N ARG A 51 9.63 18.95 -10.26
CA ARG A 51 10.96 19.51 -10.50
C ARG A 51 12.00 18.43 -10.79
N GLN A 52 12.00 17.33 -10.04
CA GLN A 52 12.88 16.20 -10.30
C GLN A 52 12.59 15.55 -11.66
N ALA A 53 11.32 15.39 -12.03
CA ALA A 53 10.93 14.83 -13.32
C ALA A 53 11.33 15.73 -14.50
N GLU A 54 11.23 17.05 -14.33
CA GLU A 54 11.67 18.03 -15.32
C GLU A 54 13.19 18.04 -15.48
N ALA A 55 13.93 17.97 -14.37
CA ALA A 55 15.39 17.85 -14.40
C ALA A 55 15.86 16.58 -15.15
N ARG A 56 15.12 15.46 -15.04
CA ARG A 56 15.41 14.22 -15.78
C ARG A 56 15.06 14.30 -17.27
N LYS A 57 14.11 15.15 -17.65
CA LYS A 57 13.71 15.33 -19.05
C LYS A 57 14.66 16.23 -19.84
N GLY A 58 15.50 17.00 -19.16
CA GLY A 58 16.29 18.09 -19.75
C GLY A 58 17.67 17.72 -20.28
N ALA A 59 17.97 16.46 -20.62
CA ALA A 59 19.20 16.21 -21.37
C ALA A 59 18.99 16.68 -22.82
N ASP A 60 19.64 17.78 -23.20
CA ASP A 60 19.60 18.29 -24.57
C ASP A 60 19.94 17.17 -25.56
N SER A 61 19.19 17.06 -26.66
CA SER A 61 19.41 16.03 -27.68
C SER A 61 20.87 16.02 -28.20
N ALA A 62 21.49 17.19 -28.27
CA ALA A 62 22.89 17.36 -28.61
C ALA A 62 23.84 16.66 -27.62
N ILE A 63 23.57 16.72 -26.32
CA ILE A 63 24.36 16.05 -25.28
C ILE A 63 24.19 14.54 -25.39
N VAL A 64 22.95 14.07 -25.57
CA VAL A 64 22.65 12.63 -25.72
C VAL A 64 23.37 12.05 -26.93
N GLU A 65 23.32 12.74 -28.07
CA GLU A 65 24.03 12.33 -29.29
C GLU A 65 25.55 12.36 -29.13
N HIS A 66 26.07 13.38 -28.44
CA HIS A 66 27.50 13.50 -28.18
C HIS A 66 28.00 12.36 -27.28
N ASN A 67 27.29 12.06 -26.19
CA ASN A 67 27.64 10.96 -25.30
C ASN A 67 27.56 9.62 -26.03
N ARG A 68 26.56 9.42 -26.91
CA ARG A 68 26.49 8.24 -27.79
C ARG A 68 27.73 8.11 -28.67
N LYS A 69 28.15 9.20 -29.31
CA LYS A 69 29.36 9.21 -30.16
C LYS A 69 30.60 8.90 -29.33
N ARG A 70 30.78 9.57 -28.19
CA ARG A 70 31.91 9.31 -27.28
C ARG A 70 31.97 7.86 -26.82
N TRP A 71 30.83 7.27 -26.46
CA TRP A 71 30.78 5.87 -26.06
C TRP A 71 31.27 4.93 -27.17
N ILE A 72 30.85 5.18 -28.42
CA ILE A 72 31.34 4.40 -29.58
C ILE A 72 32.86 4.57 -29.76
N GLU A 73 33.36 5.81 -29.72
CA GLU A 73 34.79 6.08 -29.90
C GLU A 73 35.65 5.46 -28.78
N VAL A 74 35.18 5.47 -27.53
CA VAL A 74 35.88 4.81 -26.40
C VAL A 74 35.99 3.31 -26.65
N GLN A 75 34.90 2.65 -27.02
CA GLN A 75 34.91 1.20 -27.29
C GLN A 75 35.78 0.83 -28.50
N VAL A 76 35.83 1.70 -29.51
CA VAL A 76 36.73 1.55 -30.66
C VAL A 76 38.19 1.71 -30.25
N SER A 77 38.52 2.72 -29.44
CA SER A 77 39.88 2.93 -28.93
C SER A 77 40.34 1.74 -28.09
N GLU A 78 39.50 1.26 -27.17
CA GLU A 78 39.80 0.08 -26.35
C GLU A 78 40.07 -1.18 -27.19
N LEU A 79 39.37 -1.35 -28.32
CA LEU A 79 39.63 -2.49 -29.22
C LEU A 79 40.96 -2.31 -29.95
N ARG A 80 41.24 -1.08 -30.42
CA ARG A 80 42.49 -0.76 -31.09
C ARG A 80 43.68 -1.05 -30.19
N ASP A 81 43.68 -0.52 -28.97
CA ASP A 81 44.75 -0.71 -27.98
C ASP A 81 44.99 -2.21 -27.71
N LYS A 82 43.92 -3.02 -27.61
CA LYS A 82 44.03 -4.47 -27.40
C LYS A 82 44.66 -5.23 -28.57
N LEU A 83 44.42 -4.79 -29.80
CA LEU A 83 45.00 -5.43 -30.99
C LEU A 83 46.44 -4.97 -31.21
N GLU A 84 46.76 -3.72 -30.88
CA GLU A 84 48.13 -3.20 -30.86
C GLU A 84 48.96 -3.94 -29.79
N ASP A 85 48.43 -4.16 -28.59
CA ASP A 85 49.07 -4.97 -27.54
C ASP A 85 49.30 -6.44 -27.94
N GLN A 86 48.58 -6.92 -28.96
CA GLN A 86 48.71 -8.28 -29.52
C GLN A 86 49.63 -8.33 -30.75
N ASP A 87 50.27 -7.22 -31.11
CA ASP A 87 51.12 -7.08 -32.30
C ASP A 87 50.40 -7.53 -33.61
N GLU A 88 49.09 -7.24 -33.73
CA GLU A 88 48.33 -7.50 -34.96
C GLU A 88 48.73 -6.54 -36.10
N ASP A 89 48.52 -6.97 -37.35
CA ASP A 89 48.81 -6.14 -38.53
C ASP A 89 47.86 -4.93 -38.60
N GLU A 90 48.39 -3.74 -38.91
CA GLU A 90 47.61 -2.47 -38.99
C GLU A 90 46.36 -2.61 -39.88
N ASP A 91 46.47 -3.32 -41.02
CA ASP A 91 45.34 -3.55 -41.93
C ASP A 91 44.18 -4.34 -41.27
N LYS A 92 44.51 -5.29 -40.37
CA LYS A 92 43.52 -6.07 -39.62
C LYS A 92 42.91 -5.22 -38.51
N ILE A 93 43.72 -4.41 -37.85
CA ILE A 93 43.28 -3.47 -36.82
C ILE A 93 42.25 -2.48 -37.40
N GLU A 94 42.55 -1.84 -38.53
CA GLU A 94 41.63 -0.92 -39.19
C GLU A 94 40.31 -1.58 -39.60
N SER A 95 40.38 -2.79 -40.16
CA SER A 95 39.21 -3.57 -40.56
C SER A 95 38.33 -3.92 -39.36
N ALA A 96 38.93 -4.39 -38.26
CA ALA A 96 38.23 -4.75 -37.03
C ALA A 96 37.59 -3.54 -36.35
N VAL A 97 38.32 -2.42 -36.26
CA VAL A 97 37.83 -1.14 -35.73
C VAL A 97 36.66 -0.62 -36.55
N ARG A 98 36.75 -0.63 -37.89
CA ARG A 98 35.68 -0.19 -38.77
C ARG A 98 34.44 -1.06 -38.61
N ALA A 99 34.60 -2.38 -38.56
CA ALA A 99 33.51 -3.32 -38.34
C ALA A 99 32.82 -3.07 -37.00
N LEU A 100 33.58 -2.84 -35.93
CA LEU A 100 33.04 -2.53 -34.60
C LEU A 100 32.27 -1.21 -34.62
N ARG A 101 32.81 -0.16 -35.25
CA ARG A 101 32.16 1.16 -35.35
C ARG A 101 30.83 1.07 -36.07
N GLU A 102 30.76 0.34 -37.19
CA GLU A 102 29.51 0.12 -37.92
C GLU A 102 28.50 -0.67 -37.09
N LYS A 103 28.94 -1.71 -36.37
CA LYS A 103 28.09 -2.51 -35.51
C LYS A 103 27.48 -1.68 -34.37
N LEU A 104 28.28 -0.93 -33.63
CA LEU A 104 27.81 -0.10 -32.51
C LEU A 104 26.92 1.07 -32.98
N THR A 105 27.19 1.60 -34.17
CA THR A 105 26.33 2.62 -34.76
C THR A 105 24.94 2.06 -35.10
N LYS A 106 24.85 0.82 -35.61
CA LYS A 106 23.60 0.12 -35.94
C LYS A 106 22.83 -0.37 -34.70
N GLU A 107 23.51 -0.95 -33.72
CA GLU A 107 22.90 -1.52 -32.51
C GLU A 107 22.41 -0.46 -31.51
N GLY A 108 22.91 0.78 -31.62
CA GLY A 108 22.52 1.87 -30.73
C GLY A 108 23.07 1.73 -29.31
N THR A 109 22.67 2.64 -28.42
CA THR A 109 23.21 2.80 -27.05
C THR A 109 22.77 1.72 -26.05
N LYS A 110 22.44 0.50 -26.51
CA LYS A 110 21.94 -0.59 -25.66
C LYS A 110 22.95 -1.04 -24.58
N GLY A 111 24.22 -0.63 -24.70
CA GLY A 111 25.29 -0.85 -23.72
C GLY A 111 25.74 0.39 -22.93
N MET A 112 25.25 1.58 -23.26
CA MET A 112 25.78 2.85 -22.72
C MET A 112 25.36 3.09 -21.26
N ASP A 113 24.19 2.60 -20.86
CA ASP A 113 23.62 2.76 -19.51
C ASP A 113 24.38 2.00 -18.41
N ARG A 114 25.32 1.11 -18.78
CA ARG A 114 26.09 0.30 -17.82
C ARG A 114 27.45 0.89 -17.42
N GLY A 115 27.90 1.98 -18.06
CA GLY A 115 29.29 2.47 -17.96
C GLY A 115 29.50 3.82 -17.28
N GLU A 116 28.45 4.62 -17.06
CA GLU A 116 28.58 6.02 -16.57
C GLU A 116 28.66 6.17 -15.04
N GLU A 117 29.11 5.15 -14.29
CA GLU A 117 29.36 5.26 -12.83
C GLU A 117 30.81 5.65 -12.46
N LYS A 118 31.69 5.90 -13.44
CA LYS A 118 33.13 6.19 -13.17
C LYS A 118 33.61 7.55 -13.67
N GLY A 119 32.92 8.61 -13.30
CA GLY A 119 33.42 9.98 -13.45
C GLY A 119 32.92 10.86 -12.32
N GLU A 120 33.80 11.13 -11.34
CA GLU A 120 33.94 12.23 -10.36
C GLU A 120 32.72 13.01 -9.78
N ASP A 121 31.49 12.83 -10.25
CA ASP A 121 30.24 13.42 -9.73
C ASP A 121 29.47 12.46 -8.79
N VAL A 122 30.13 11.45 -8.23
CA VAL A 122 29.52 10.44 -7.36
C VAL A 122 29.18 11.01 -5.98
N GLU A 123 30.01 11.91 -5.42
CA GLU A 123 29.81 12.41 -4.05
C GLU A 123 28.54 13.28 -3.87
N LYS A 124 28.05 13.94 -4.93
CA LYS A 124 26.80 14.73 -4.86
C LYS A 124 25.55 13.92 -5.18
N LYS A 125 25.64 12.89 -6.03
CA LYS A 125 24.49 12.03 -6.37
C LYS A 125 24.20 10.95 -5.33
N GLU A 126 25.19 10.49 -4.57
CA GLU A 126 24.96 9.51 -3.50
C GLU A 126 24.12 10.12 -2.36
N GLN A 127 24.43 11.36 -1.92
CA GLN A 127 23.67 12.03 -0.87
C GLN A 127 22.20 12.30 -1.24
N ASP A 128 21.91 12.58 -2.52
CA ASP A 128 20.54 12.80 -2.99
C ASP A 128 19.79 11.48 -3.24
N LYS A 129 20.47 10.44 -3.74
CA LYS A 129 19.87 9.09 -3.89
C LYS A 129 19.58 8.44 -2.54
N ASP A 130 20.41 8.66 -1.53
CA ASP A 130 20.20 8.10 -0.19
C ASP A 130 19.02 8.76 0.51
N LYS A 131 18.85 10.08 0.37
CA LYS A 131 17.66 10.79 0.86
C LYS A 131 16.38 10.40 0.14
N ASP A 132 16.41 10.30 -1.20
CA ASP A 132 15.24 9.89 -1.98
C ASP A 132 14.85 8.43 -1.67
N LYS A 133 15.81 7.51 -1.46
CA LYS A 133 15.55 6.13 -1.04
C LYS A 133 15.03 6.03 0.39
N GLU A 134 15.53 6.86 1.31
CA GLU A 134 15.07 6.89 2.70
C GLU A 134 13.63 7.41 2.79
N VAL A 135 13.27 8.44 2.01
CA VAL A 135 11.88 8.94 1.90
C VAL A 135 10.96 7.91 1.24
N ASP A 136 11.38 7.25 0.14
CA ASP A 136 10.57 6.20 -0.51
C ASP A 136 10.45 4.92 0.34
N GLN A 137 11.43 4.60 1.19
CA GLN A 137 11.34 3.50 2.15
C GLN A 137 10.40 3.85 3.30
N LYS A 138 10.47 5.06 3.82
CA LYS A 138 9.57 5.54 4.90
C LYS A 138 8.11 5.61 4.44
N ASP A 139 7.86 6.11 3.22
CA ASP A 139 6.53 6.12 2.61
C ASP A 139 5.98 4.70 2.36
N LYS A 140 6.84 3.71 2.08
CA LYS A 140 6.44 2.30 1.93
C LYS A 140 6.19 1.63 3.27
N GLU A 141 7.00 1.92 4.29
CA GLU A 141 6.85 1.41 5.65
C GLU A 141 5.60 1.96 6.33
N ASP A 142 5.30 3.25 6.18
CA ASP A 142 4.10 3.86 6.75
C ASP A 142 2.83 3.30 6.09
N ASN A 143 2.87 3.09 4.76
CA ASN A 143 1.76 2.49 4.01
C ASN A 143 1.64 0.96 4.21
N GLN A 144 2.70 0.28 4.67
CA GLN A 144 2.65 -1.11 5.12
C GLN A 144 2.14 -1.22 6.57
N LYS A 145 2.58 -0.33 7.47
CA LYS A 145 2.05 -0.24 8.85
C LYS A 145 0.55 0.05 8.86
N ASP A 146 0.09 1.00 8.04
CA ASP A 146 -1.34 1.30 7.91
C ASP A 146 -2.16 0.09 7.42
N LYS A 147 -1.58 -0.77 6.57
CA LYS A 147 -2.24 -2.00 6.10
C LYS A 147 -2.20 -3.12 7.13
N GLU A 148 -1.08 -3.28 7.83
CA GLU A 148 -0.94 -4.28 8.89
C GLU A 148 -1.79 -3.97 10.11
N ASP A 149 -1.88 -2.71 10.51
CA ASP A 149 -2.71 -2.27 11.64
C ASP A 149 -4.18 -2.46 11.32
N ASN A 150 -4.60 -2.17 10.09
CA ASN A 150 -5.97 -2.40 9.64
C ASN A 150 -6.33 -3.91 9.56
N GLN A 151 -5.38 -4.78 9.22
CA GLN A 151 -5.57 -6.24 9.25
C GLN A 151 -5.56 -6.83 10.68
N LYS A 152 -4.72 -6.30 11.58
CA LYS A 152 -4.69 -6.71 13.00
C LYS A 152 -5.99 -6.30 13.72
N ASP A 153 -6.53 -5.13 13.39
CA ASP A 153 -7.81 -4.65 13.92
C ASP A 153 -9.00 -5.49 13.44
N GLU A 154 -8.99 -5.96 12.18
CA GLU A 154 -10.01 -6.89 11.67
C GLU A 154 -9.94 -8.25 12.37
N GLN A 155 -8.75 -8.83 12.52
CA GLN A 155 -8.57 -10.12 13.20
C GLN A 155 -8.91 -10.08 14.70
N GLN A 156 -8.71 -8.93 15.37
CA GLN A 156 -9.11 -8.76 16.77
C GLN A 156 -10.63 -8.65 16.92
N LYS A 157 -11.32 -7.95 16.01
CA LYS A 157 -12.79 -7.88 16.01
C LYS A 157 -13.43 -9.24 15.79
N ASP A 158 -12.92 -10.03 14.85
CA ASP A 158 -13.44 -11.38 14.58
C ASP A 158 -13.26 -12.30 15.80
N LYS A 159 -12.15 -12.19 16.52
CA LYS A 159 -11.91 -12.95 17.77
C LYS A 159 -12.83 -12.50 18.90
N GLU A 160 -13.06 -11.20 19.05
CA GLU A 160 -13.96 -10.68 20.08
C GLU A 160 -15.41 -11.05 19.82
N ASP A 161 -15.85 -11.05 18.57
CA ASP A 161 -17.23 -11.39 18.20
C ASP A 161 -17.49 -12.90 18.37
N ASN A 162 -16.52 -13.74 18.00
CA ASN A 162 -16.62 -15.19 18.24
C ASN A 162 -16.66 -15.54 19.75
N GLN A 163 -15.90 -14.81 20.59
CA GLN A 163 -15.95 -14.96 22.05
C GLN A 163 -17.27 -14.48 22.66
N LYS A 164 -17.88 -13.41 22.12
CA LYS A 164 -19.19 -12.93 22.57
C LYS A 164 -20.29 -13.93 22.23
N ASP A 165 -20.23 -14.55 21.06
CA ASP A 165 -21.17 -15.59 20.63
C ASP A 165 -21.08 -16.86 21.49
N GLU A 166 -19.86 -17.29 21.85
CA GLU A 166 -19.66 -18.40 22.80
C GLU A 166 -20.23 -18.05 24.19
N GLN A 167 -19.97 -16.85 24.71
CA GLN A 167 -20.50 -16.43 26.00
C GLN A 167 -22.03 -16.27 26.00
N GLN A 168 -22.64 -15.90 24.87
CA GLN A 168 -24.09 -15.84 24.75
C GLN A 168 -24.71 -17.24 24.72
N LYS A 169 -24.08 -18.19 24.03
CA LYS A 169 -24.50 -19.61 24.04
C LYS A 169 -24.42 -20.18 25.45
N ASP A 170 -23.30 -19.99 26.15
CA ASP A 170 -23.12 -20.44 27.53
C ASP A 170 -24.14 -19.84 28.51
N LYS A 171 -24.49 -18.56 28.34
CA LYS A 171 -25.53 -17.89 29.15
C LYS A 171 -26.93 -18.40 28.81
N SER A 172 -27.19 -18.73 27.55
CA SER A 172 -28.47 -19.31 27.13
C SER A 172 -28.65 -20.74 27.61
N ASP A 173 -27.58 -21.53 27.64
CA ASP A 173 -27.60 -22.89 28.17
C ASP A 173 -27.72 -22.87 29.70
N LYS A 174 -27.03 -21.96 30.40
CA LYS A 174 -27.21 -21.76 31.85
C LYS A 174 -28.62 -21.31 32.22
N SER A 175 -29.20 -20.34 31.50
CA SER A 175 -30.58 -19.89 31.80
C SER A 175 -31.62 -20.96 31.50
N ARG A 176 -31.39 -21.83 30.51
CA ARG A 176 -32.23 -23.00 30.22
C ARG A 176 -32.10 -24.09 31.28
N THR A 177 -30.95 -24.21 31.93
CA THR A 177 -30.70 -25.17 33.02
C THR A 177 -31.25 -24.67 34.37
N GLU A 178 -31.28 -23.35 34.59
CA GLU A 178 -31.79 -22.73 35.83
C GLU A 178 -33.31 -22.53 35.84
N GLN A 179 -33.98 -22.45 34.68
CA GLN A 179 -35.44 -22.28 34.60
C GLN A 179 -36.25 -23.57 34.77
N ASP A 180 -35.62 -24.76 34.81
CA ASP A 180 -36.30 -26.03 35.09
C ASP A 180 -35.55 -26.89 36.13
N PRO A 181 -35.71 -26.65 37.44
CA PRO A 181 -35.40 -27.66 38.46
C PRO A 181 -36.52 -28.70 38.63
N LEU A 182 -37.63 -28.60 37.90
CA LEU A 182 -38.81 -29.47 38.03
C LEU A 182 -39.40 -29.90 36.67
N SER A 183 -38.60 -30.61 35.87
CA SER A 183 -39.17 -31.51 34.84
C SER A 183 -38.35 -32.79 34.74
N SER A 184 -38.30 -33.52 35.86
CA SER A 184 -38.09 -34.95 35.79
C SER A 184 -39.30 -35.63 36.44
N LYS A 185 -40.06 -36.33 35.60
CA LYS A 185 -41.18 -37.24 35.91
C LYS A 185 -42.52 -36.55 36.18
N GLN A 186 -43.44 -36.62 35.23
CA GLN A 186 -44.61 -37.50 35.32
C GLN A 186 -45.52 -37.42 34.09
N ASP A 187 -45.62 -38.57 33.42
CA ASP A 187 -46.82 -39.24 32.94
C ASP A 187 -47.73 -38.61 31.86
N ASN A 188 -47.63 -39.26 30.70
CA ASN A 188 -48.70 -39.53 29.74
C ASN A 188 -50.09 -39.60 30.39
N SER A 189 -51.01 -38.72 29.96
CA SER A 189 -52.32 -39.08 29.40
C SER A 189 -53.29 -37.90 29.49
N LYS A 190 -53.67 -37.36 28.33
CA LYS A 190 -55.05 -37.01 27.97
C LYS A 190 -55.05 -36.34 26.60
N ALA A 191 -55.33 -37.16 25.60
CA ALA A 191 -55.79 -36.70 24.31
C ALA A 191 -57.13 -35.97 24.49
N TYR A 192 -57.15 -34.67 24.23
CA TYR A 192 -58.39 -33.95 23.97
C TYR A 192 -58.51 -33.72 22.47
N SER A 193 -59.55 -34.33 21.92
CA SER A 193 -59.93 -34.37 20.51
C SER A 193 -60.25 -32.97 19.96
N TYR A 194 -59.71 -32.68 18.79
CA TYR A 194 -60.01 -31.52 17.96
C TYR A 194 -61.45 -31.58 17.42
N VAL A 195 -62.23 -30.52 17.60
CA VAL A 195 -63.54 -30.32 16.94
C VAL A 195 -63.44 -29.09 16.03
N PRO A 196 -63.54 -29.23 14.70
CA PRO A 196 -63.52 -28.09 13.78
C PRO A 196 -64.83 -27.28 13.88
N ARG A 197 -64.74 -25.96 14.09
CA ARG A 197 -65.90 -25.07 13.92
C ARG A 197 -66.17 -24.85 12.44
N TYR A 198 -67.41 -25.12 12.03
CA TYR A 198 -67.93 -24.78 10.71
C TYR A 198 -67.99 -23.26 10.52
N LYS A 199 -67.76 -22.84 9.27
CA LYS A 199 -68.00 -21.49 8.74
C LYS A 199 -69.50 -21.21 8.72
N ASP A 200 -69.91 -20.10 9.31
CA ASP A 200 -71.21 -19.49 9.00
C ASP A 200 -71.03 -18.32 8.05
N ARG A 201 -72.03 -18.22 7.15
CA ARG A 201 -72.19 -17.29 6.04
C ARG A 201 -72.41 -15.85 6.48
#